data_AF-A0A1T1BS26-F1
#
_entry.id   AF-A0A1T1BS26-F1
#
_cell.length_a   1.000
_cell.length_b   1.000
_cell.length_c   1.000
_cell.angle_alpha   90.00
_cell.angle_beta   90.00
_cell.angle_gamma   90.00
#
_symmetry.space_group_name_H-M   'P 1'
#
loop_
_entity.id
_entity.type
_entity.pdbx_description
1 polymer ?
#
loop_
_entity_poly.entity_id
_entity_poly.type
_entity_poly.pdbx_seq_one_letter_code
_entity_poly.pdbx_strand_id
1 'polypeptide(L)'
;MAVTEKNILKNWFLNGLKPPQEQFWAWQESYFHKYDVIPPTSIEGLSELLNSKADKEAFDTHVQNFNTHEEDLNAHPELVALTRIIPYGQVQVFKTSPEGDQKVKAIGDYCVGWIEGSLVSGNWNGGDEMLKSSYE
;
A
#
# COMPACT_ATOMS: atom_id res chain seq x y z
N MET A 1 1.86 -40.84 2.76
CA MET A 1 2.95 -41.58 3.41
C MET A 1 2.40 -42.15 4.71
N ALA A 2 2.59 -43.45 4.94
CA ALA A 2 2.16 -44.06 6.19
C ALA A 2 3.18 -43.69 7.28
N VAL A 3 2.75 -42.90 8.27
CA VAL A 3 3.60 -42.54 9.41
C VAL A 3 3.40 -43.60 10.48
N THR A 4 4.47 -44.31 10.84
CA THR A 4 4.47 -45.15 12.04
C THR A 4 4.96 -44.35 13.23
N GLU A 5 4.21 -44.41 14.33
CA GLU A 5 4.59 -43.68 15.53
C GLU A 5 5.90 -44.22 16.12
N LYS A 6 6.72 -43.30 16.65
CA LYS A 6 8.01 -43.65 17.27
C LYS A 6 7.88 -44.69 18.40
N ASN A 7 6.74 -44.72 19.09
CA ASN A 7 6.48 -45.70 20.14
C ASN A 7 6.25 -47.12 19.58
N ILE A 8 5.62 -47.23 18.41
CA ILE A 8 5.44 -48.50 17.70
C ILE A 8 6.81 -48.99 17.19
N LEU A 9 7.60 -48.08 16.60
CA LEU A 9 8.96 -48.38 16.15
C LEU A 9 9.85 -48.88 17.30
N LYS A 10 9.81 -48.25 18.49
CA LYS A 10 10.57 -48.70 19.66
C LYS A 10 10.26 -50.15 20.07
N ASN A 11 9.02 -50.58 19.91
CA ASN A 11 8.61 -51.95 20.24
C ASN A 11 9.16 -52.99 19.24
N TRP A 12 9.40 -52.60 17.99
CA TRP A 12 9.94 -53.47 16.94
C TRP A 12 11.44 -53.75 17.07
N PHE A 13 12.18 -52.85 17.72
CA PHE A 13 13.64 -52.91 17.89
C PHE A 13 14.08 -53.16 19.34
N LEU A 14 13.27 -53.88 20.12
CA LEU A 14 13.64 -54.31 21.48
C LEU A 14 14.79 -55.33 21.44
N ASN A 15 15.56 -55.42 22.53
CA ASN A 15 16.70 -56.33 22.64
C ASN A 15 16.32 -57.77 22.31
N GLY A 16 17.01 -58.36 21.34
CA GLY A 16 16.81 -59.74 20.91
C GLY A 16 15.65 -59.95 19.92
N LEU A 17 14.89 -58.90 19.59
CA LEU A 17 13.84 -58.96 18.58
C LEU A 17 14.35 -58.37 17.26
N LYS A 18 14.20 -59.14 16.17
CA LYS A 18 14.49 -58.69 14.81
C LYS A 18 13.16 -58.40 14.12
N PRO A 19 12.91 -57.15 13.67
CA PRO A 19 11.68 -56.86 12.96
C PRO A 19 11.62 -57.64 11.63
N PRO A 20 10.44 -58.13 11.21
CA PRO A 20 10.22 -58.63 9.87
C PRO A 20 10.44 -57.53 8.82
N GLN A 21 10.65 -57.95 7.57
CA GLN A 21 10.94 -57.05 6.46
C GLN A 21 9.95 -55.88 6.39
N GLU A 22 8.64 -56.16 6.42
CA GLU A 22 7.60 -55.13 6.31
C GLU A 22 7.72 -54.01 7.36
N GLN A 23 8.04 -54.37 8.61
CA GLN A 23 8.26 -53.40 9.70
C GLN A 23 9.51 -52.56 9.48
N PHE A 24 10.55 -53.14 8.87
CA PHE A 24 11.76 -52.40 8.51
C PHE A 24 11.53 -51.40 7.38
N TRP A 25 10.75 -51.75 6.35
CA TRP A 25 10.36 -50.80 5.30
C TRP A 25 9.47 -49.69 5.84
N ALA A 26 8.48 -50.03 6.68
CA ALA A 26 7.63 -49.05 7.33
C ALA A 26 8.40 -48.05 8.21
N TRP A 27 9.48 -48.51 8.86
CA TRP A 27 10.40 -47.63 9.57
C TRP A 27 11.08 -46.64 8.63
N GLN A 28 11.68 -47.12 7.53
CA GLN A 28 12.33 -46.22 6.57
C GLN A 28 11.36 -45.22 5.95
N GLU A 29 10.14 -45.64 5.60
CA GLU A 29 9.11 -44.76 5.03
C GLU A 29 8.57 -43.70 6.00
N SER A 30 8.78 -43.88 7.31
CA SER A 30 8.33 -42.92 8.32
C SER A 30 9.27 -41.72 8.50
N TYR A 31 10.45 -41.73 7.86
CA TYR A 31 11.41 -40.62 7.90
C TYR A 31 11.58 -40.01 6.51
N PHE A 32 11.72 -38.68 6.46
CA PHE A 32 12.16 -37.99 5.24
C PHE A 32 13.62 -38.34 4.96
N HIS A 33 13.92 -38.83 3.76
CA HIS A 33 15.30 -39.05 3.33
C HIS A 33 15.94 -37.74 2.88
N LYS A 34 17.27 -37.73 2.79
CA LYS A 34 18.09 -36.53 2.47
C LYS A 34 17.67 -35.82 1.18
N TYR A 35 17.12 -36.54 0.22
CA TYR A 35 16.72 -36.03 -1.09
C TYR A 35 15.20 -35.93 -1.27
N ASP A 36 14.43 -36.23 -0.22
CA ASP A 36 12.98 -36.12 -0.26
C ASP A 36 12.56 -34.65 -0.12
N VAL A 37 11.54 -34.28 -0.87
CA VAL A 37 10.92 -32.97 -0.76
C VAL A 37 10.05 -32.96 0.50
N ILE A 38 10.38 -32.09 1.46
CA ILE A 38 9.57 -31.89 2.66
C ILE A 38 8.40 -30.96 2.28
N PRO A 39 7.15 -31.43 2.37
CA PRO A 39 6.02 -30.57 2.07
C PRO A 39 5.85 -29.52 3.19
N PRO A 40 5.53 -28.26 2.85
CA PRO A 40 5.33 -27.19 3.82
C PRO A 40 4.31 -27.53 4.91
N THR A 41 3.31 -28.35 4.57
CA THR A 41 2.25 -28.81 5.49
C THR A 41 2.74 -29.74 6.59
N SER A 42 3.93 -30.34 6.44
CA SER A 42 4.55 -31.20 7.46
C SER A 42 5.40 -30.43 8.47
N ILE A 43 5.56 -29.12 8.30
CA ILE A 43 6.35 -28.28 9.21
C ILE A 43 5.39 -27.50 10.11
N GLU A 44 5.33 -27.88 11.38
CA GLU A 44 4.55 -27.19 12.40
C GLU A 44 5.00 -25.73 12.54
N GLY A 45 4.03 -24.80 12.56
CA GLY A 45 4.29 -23.36 12.70
C GLY A 45 4.77 -22.64 11.43
N LEU A 46 5.01 -23.34 10.31
CA LEU A 46 5.47 -22.69 9.07
C LEU A 46 4.43 -21.70 8.51
N SER A 47 3.15 -22.09 8.50
CA SER A 47 2.06 -21.23 8.03
C SER A 47 1.88 -19.99 8.91
N GLU A 48 2.00 -20.12 10.23
CA GLU A 48 1.89 -18.99 11.16
C GLU A 48 3.05 -17.99 10.96
N LEU A 49 4.26 -18.50 10.78
CA LEU A 49 5.44 -17.68 10.53
C LEU A 49 5.33 -16.94 9.19
N LEU A 50 4.80 -17.58 8.15
CA LEU A 50 4.54 -16.95 6.85
C LEU A 50 3.44 -15.88 6.94
N ASN A 51 2.34 -16.17 7.65
CA ASN A 51 1.25 -15.21 7.86
C ASN A 51 1.67 -13.97 8.67
N SER A 52 2.77 -14.05 9.44
CA SER A 52 3.34 -12.90 10.15
C SER A 52 4.15 -11.95 9.26
N LYS A 53 4.43 -12.36 8.01
CA LYS A 53 5.19 -11.57 7.04
C LYS A 53 4.23 -10.89 6.07
N ALA A 54 4.65 -9.71 5.59
CA ALA A 54 3.96 -9.06 4.50
C ALA A 54 4.21 -9.81 3.18
N ASP A 55 3.19 -9.88 2.34
CA ASP A 55 3.34 -10.39 0.97
C ASP A 55 4.32 -9.52 0.18
N LYS A 56 5.09 -10.15 -0.70
CA LYS A 56 6.11 -9.45 -1.51
C LYS A 56 5.49 -8.31 -2.33
N GLU A 57 4.33 -8.55 -2.94
CA GLU A 57 3.63 -7.55 -3.75
C GLU A 57 3.16 -6.35 -2.92
N ALA A 58 2.66 -6.60 -1.71
CA ALA A 58 2.26 -5.54 -0.78
C ALA A 58 3.46 -4.71 -0.31
N PHE A 59 4.59 -5.37 -0.02
CA PHE A 59 5.84 -4.69 0.34
C PHE A 59 6.38 -3.84 -0.81
N ASP A 60 6.46 -4.40 -2.02
CA ASP A 60 6.96 -3.68 -3.20
C ASP A 60 6.08 -2.46 -3.52
N THR A 61 4.75 -2.62 -3.42
CA THR A 61 3.80 -1.51 -3.60
C THR A 61 4.00 -0.41 -2.56
N HIS A 62 4.20 -0.78 -1.29
CA HIS A 62 4.46 0.18 -0.22
C HIS A 62 5.74 0.99 -0.48
N VAL A 63 6.82 0.32 -0.91
CA VAL A 63 8.10 0.97 -1.24
C VAL A 63 7.96 1.90 -2.44
N GLN A 64 7.26 1.46 -3.50
CA GLN A 64 7.00 2.29 -4.67
C GLN A 64 6.19 3.54 -4.31
N ASN A 65 5.12 3.39 -3.53
CA ASN A 65 4.32 4.52 -3.08
C ASN A 65 5.14 5.55 -2.29
N PHE A 66 6.05 5.08 -1.42
CA PHE A 66 6.97 5.96 -0.69
C PHE A 66 7.89 6.73 -1.65
N ASN A 67 8.51 6.04 -2.61
CA ASN A 67 9.40 6.69 -3.57
C ASN A 67 8.64 7.68 -4.47
N THR A 68 7.42 7.36 -4.89
CA THR A 68 6.58 8.30 -5.65
C THR A 68 6.16 9.52 -4.82
N HIS A 69 6.13 9.40 -3.49
CA HIS A 69 5.86 10.51 -2.58
C HIS A 69 7.06 11.46 -2.45
N GLU A 70 8.30 11.00 -2.66
CA GLU A 70 9.47 11.89 -2.71
C GLU A 70 9.49 12.75 -3.99
N GLU A 71 8.91 12.25 -5.08
CA GLU A 71 8.84 12.96 -6.37
C GLU A 71 7.58 13.85 -6.51
N ASP A 72 6.53 13.62 -5.72
CA ASP A 72 5.32 14.45 -5.70
C ASP A 72 5.46 15.66 -4.76
N LEU A 73 5.78 16.81 -5.37
CA LEU A 73 5.89 18.10 -4.71
C LEU A 73 4.60 18.52 -3.94
N ASN A 74 3.44 17.94 -4.27
CA ASN A 74 2.16 18.23 -3.60
C ASN A 74 1.88 17.30 -2.41
N ALA A 75 2.66 16.24 -2.22
CA ALA A 75 2.44 15.27 -1.16
C ALA A 75 3.20 15.62 0.14
N HIS A 76 4.15 16.57 0.10
CA HIS A 76 4.94 16.94 1.28
C HIS A 76 4.20 17.92 2.21
N PRO A 77 4.25 17.72 3.55
CA PRO A 77 3.74 18.65 4.56
C PRO A 77 4.34 20.07 4.53
N GLU A 78 5.39 20.31 3.74
CA GLU A 78 6.06 21.61 3.61
C GLU A 78 5.35 22.60 2.67
N LEU A 79 4.20 22.25 2.08
CA LEU A 79 3.37 23.17 1.28
C LEU A 79 2.95 24.44 2.05
N VAL A 80 2.96 24.42 3.38
CA VAL A 80 2.70 25.60 4.22
C VAL A 80 3.89 26.55 4.28
N ALA A 81 5.11 26.08 4.00
CA ALA A 81 6.35 26.85 4.13
C ALA A 81 6.70 27.67 2.88
N LEU A 82 6.22 27.28 1.70
CA LEU A 82 6.33 28.08 0.48
C LEU A 82 5.11 29.01 0.39
N THR A 83 5.29 30.28 0.75
CA THR A 83 4.24 31.29 0.56
C THR A 83 3.75 31.25 -0.89
N ARG A 84 2.44 31.06 -1.11
CA ARG A 84 1.83 31.08 -2.45
C ARG A 84 1.83 32.51 -2.99
N ILE A 85 2.83 32.84 -3.83
CA ILE A 85 2.94 34.15 -4.49
C ILE A 85 2.06 34.15 -5.74
N ILE A 86 1.13 35.10 -5.83
CA ILE A 86 0.25 35.28 -7.00
C ILE A 86 0.75 36.53 -7.77
N PRO A 87 1.22 36.38 -9.02
CA PRO A 87 1.62 37.50 -9.88
C PRO A 87 0.48 38.52 -10.12
N TYR A 88 0.84 39.76 -10.47
CA TYR A 88 -0.13 40.80 -10.83
C TYR A 88 -0.99 40.37 -12.03
N GLY A 89 -2.31 40.63 -11.96
CA GLY A 89 -3.27 40.20 -12.98
C GLY A 89 -3.73 38.74 -12.85
N GLN A 90 -3.22 37.99 -11.88
CA GLN A 90 -3.72 36.66 -11.53
C GLN A 90 -4.57 36.71 -10.25
N VAL A 91 -5.61 35.88 -10.20
CA VAL A 91 -6.49 35.72 -9.04
C VAL A 91 -6.43 34.29 -8.53
N GLN A 92 -6.50 34.13 -7.21
CA GLN A 92 -6.74 32.84 -6.60
C GLN A 92 -8.24 32.54 -6.66
N VAL A 93 -8.58 31.45 -7.34
CA VAL A 93 -9.96 30.97 -7.49
C VAL A 93 -10.23 29.89 -6.45
N PHE A 94 -11.31 30.05 -5.70
CA PHE A 94 -11.83 29.10 -4.74
C PHE A 94 -13.16 28.57 -5.27
N LYS A 95 -13.19 27.26 -5.51
CA LYS A 95 -14.40 26.56 -5.95
C LYS A 95 -15.42 26.55 -4.84
N THR A 96 -16.60 27.10 -5.12
CA THR A 96 -17.71 27.17 -4.16
C THR A 96 -18.60 25.94 -4.22
N SER A 97 -18.49 25.15 -5.29
CA SER A 97 -19.21 23.88 -5.49
C SER A 97 -18.26 22.73 -5.82
N PRO A 98 -18.47 21.53 -5.25
CA PRO A 98 -17.76 20.31 -5.66
C PRO A 98 -18.27 19.77 -7.02
N GLU A 99 -19.43 20.24 -7.48
CA GLU A 99 -20.05 19.82 -8.73
C GLU A 99 -19.56 20.72 -9.89
N GLY A 100 -18.72 20.18 -10.77
CA GLY A 100 -18.20 20.89 -11.95
C GLY A 100 -16.70 20.67 -12.19
N ASP A 101 -16.18 21.26 -13.25
CA ASP A 101 -14.74 21.22 -13.56
C ASP A 101 -13.96 22.05 -12.54
N GLN A 102 -13.21 21.35 -11.69
CA GLN A 102 -12.40 21.94 -10.62
C GLN A 102 -11.16 22.69 -11.17
N LYS A 103 -10.88 22.62 -12.47
CA LYS A 103 -9.71 23.22 -13.12
C LYS A 103 -10.02 24.48 -13.92
N VAL A 104 -11.29 24.80 -14.15
CA VAL A 104 -11.71 25.96 -14.98
C VAL A 104 -12.56 26.90 -14.15
N LYS A 105 -12.21 28.18 -14.05
CA LYS A 105 -13.01 29.18 -13.33
C LYS A 105 -14.44 29.25 -13.89
N ALA A 106 -15.44 29.18 -13.01
CA ALA A 106 -16.85 29.20 -13.35
C ALA A 106 -17.57 30.36 -12.64
N ILE A 107 -18.70 30.78 -13.20
CA ILE A 107 -19.54 31.84 -12.60
C ILE A 107 -19.98 31.38 -11.20
N GLY A 108 -19.83 32.25 -10.21
CA GLY A 108 -20.10 31.97 -8.81
C GLY A 108 -18.91 31.46 -8.00
N ASP A 109 -17.75 31.18 -8.63
CA ASP A 109 -16.53 30.86 -7.90
C ASP A 109 -15.99 32.09 -7.15
N TYR A 110 -15.51 31.90 -5.93
CA TYR A 110 -14.98 32.99 -5.12
C TYR A 110 -13.54 33.28 -5.51
N CYS A 111 -13.22 34.51 -5.88
CA CYS A 111 -11.90 34.91 -6.36
C CYS A 111 -11.29 35.97 -5.45
N VAL A 112 -9.98 35.86 -5.20
CA VAL A 112 -9.20 36.86 -4.45
C VAL A 112 -7.93 37.19 -5.23
N GLY A 113 -7.68 38.47 -5.47
CA GLY A 113 -6.44 38.91 -6.12
C GLY A 113 -6.36 40.42 -6.30
N TRP A 114 -5.27 40.89 -6.89
CA TRP A 114 -5.03 42.31 -7.15
C TRP A 114 -5.33 42.64 -8.61
N ILE A 115 -6.34 43.47 -8.83
CA ILE A 115 -6.80 43.91 -10.16
C ILE A 115 -6.99 45.42 -10.12
N GLU A 116 -6.61 46.13 -11.19
CA GLU A 116 -6.75 47.59 -11.30
C GLU A 116 -6.15 48.38 -10.11
N GLY A 117 -5.11 47.84 -9.46
CA GLY A 117 -4.47 48.48 -8.31
C GLY A 117 -5.28 48.43 -7.01
N SER A 118 -6.31 47.58 -6.95
CA SER A 118 -7.09 47.30 -5.74
C SER A 118 -7.16 45.80 -5.46
N LEU A 119 -7.27 45.44 -4.19
CA LEU A 119 -7.64 44.07 -3.82
C LEU A 119 -9.11 43.84 -4.21
N VAL A 120 -9.35 42.76 -4.94
CA VAL A 120 -10.67 42.26 -5.30
C VAL A 120 -10.90 40.97 -4.55
N SER A 121 -12.06 40.85 -3.91
CA SER A 121 -12.50 39.65 -3.18
C SER A 121 -14.00 39.51 -3.37
N GLY A 122 -14.43 38.51 -4.13
CA GLY A 122 -15.83 38.40 -4.54
C GLY A 122 -16.11 37.21 -5.44
N ASN A 123 -17.39 36.95 -5.70
CA ASN A 123 -17.84 35.91 -6.60
C ASN A 123 -17.64 36.36 -8.06
N TRP A 124 -17.16 35.44 -8.90
CA TRP A 124 -16.93 35.69 -10.32
C TRP A 124 -18.24 35.72 -11.10
N ASN A 125 -18.48 36.80 -11.87
CA ASN A 125 -19.73 36.99 -12.62
C ASN A 125 -19.63 36.69 -14.12
N GLY A 126 -18.49 36.20 -14.61
CA GLY A 126 -18.34 35.78 -16.02
C GLY A 126 -17.95 36.88 -17.01
N GLY A 127 -17.45 38.02 -16.54
CA GLY A 127 -17.02 39.16 -17.36
C GLY A 127 -15.55 39.10 -17.80
N ASP A 128 -14.91 40.27 -17.95
CA ASP A 128 -13.46 40.39 -18.17
C ASP A 128 -12.70 40.16 -16.87
N GLU A 129 -11.70 39.27 -16.89
CA GLU A 129 -10.96 38.85 -15.69
C GLU A 129 -10.11 39.98 -15.10
N MET A 130 -9.81 41.00 -15.89
CA MET A 130 -8.99 42.16 -15.52
C MET A 130 -9.80 43.36 -15.06
N LEU A 131 -11.13 43.24 -14.99
CA LEU A 131 -12.01 44.31 -14.50
C LEU A 131 -12.54 43.98 -13.11
N LYS A 132 -12.45 44.94 -12.20
CA LYS A 132 -13.03 44.81 -10.86
C LYS A 132 -14.54 44.53 -10.91
N SER A 133 -15.26 45.08 -11.88
CA SER A 133 -16.72 44.92 -12.04
C SER A 133 -17.17 43.48 -12.30
N SER A 134 -16.25 42.61 -12.71
CA SER A 134 -16.55 41.20 -12.97
C SER A 134 -16.56 40.35 -11.69
N TYR A 135 -16.27 40.97 -10.54
CA TYR A 135 -16.23 40.33 -9.23
C TYR A 135 -17.12 41.13 -8.26
N GLU A 136 -18.13 40.47 -7.68
CA GLU A 136 -19.07 41.06 -6.71
C GLU A 136 -18.83 40.57 -5.28
#